data_AF-A0A2G3DZZ7-F1
#
_entry.id   AF-A0A2G3DZZ7-F1
#
_cell.length_a   1.000
_cell.length_b   1.000
_cell.length_c   1.000
_cell.angle_alpha   90.00
_cell.angle_beta   90.00
_cell.angle_gamma   90.00
#
_symmetry.space_group_name_H-M   'P 1'
#
loop_
_entity.id
_entity.type
_entity.pdbx_description
1 polymer ?
#
loop_
_entity_poly.entity_id
_entity_poly.type
_entity_poly.pdbx_seq_one_letter_code
_entity_poly.pdbx_strand_id
1 'polypeptide(L)'
;MFCTNCGAKNEDTSLFCESCGAKLEVPAVPVTPVAETPVAETPVEEAPVAEVAEETVAEPVAPAEPVAPYAQPQQTTYTQPVQPQQATYTQAAQPVQPQQAAYAQYAQPRQPINMKQLIWPILAGCEAILLIVMIVVFFSVGNGVYSAKNTAVTYYKAYLAQDWDAVYDYIDMDEDEFLTKESFIASQETSAKKDTYTVTAKENPYSKYDTSLDKNEAEVDVTFKSKYHGEQQERLKLTKSGKKFLFFPSWKVSASTYVVNDVTISTYKTFDVYLDGKKLDSTYAKEQDENMVVYTIPHLFRGNHKVAIGFGDAVEDAQIADFSYDGSTYYDYEFSLSGDMLEAASKVGYDSFVTFVNAMVTGADFESVSSLFADAAKQDAESAWSNVCGNYSRFYAQRIKTAQAADIPQTEGITALDLKNMKMTVNGSGVNGDGNLYVDFYLSYDYTSVYRDVTTDWWTGKVTVESKNYDSNGNTEYMRMVYVDGEWKCNANISPYFYYW
;
A
#
# COMPACT_ATOMS: atom_id res chain seq x y z
N MET A 1 -33.51 15.50 5.12
CA MET A 1 -33.54 15.74 6.59
C MET A 1 -32.55 16.84 6.98
N PHE A 2 -32.39 17.17 8.28
CA PHE A 2 -31.35 18.10 8.77
C PHE A 2 -30.32 17.37 9.63
N CYS A 3 -29.03 17.70 9.47
CA CYS A 3 -27.96 17.11 10.26
C CYS A 3 -27.95 17.65 11.69
N THR A 4 -27.98 16.76 12.68
CA THR A 4 -27.93 17.10 14.11
C THR A 4 -26.58 17.63 14.58
N ASN A 5 -25.49 17.42 13.80
CA ASN A 5 -24.13 17.86 14.14
C ASN A 5 -23.80 19.26 13.60
N CYS A 6 -24.17 19.58 12.35
CA CYS A 6 -23.82 20.85 11.70
C CYS A 6 -25.01 21.71 11.24
N GLY A 7 -26.25 21.22 11.36
CA GLY A 7 -27.45 21.94 10.92
C GLY A 7 -27.71 21.98 9.40
N ALA A 8 -26.84 21.40 8.58
CA ALA A 8 -27.02 21.36 7.12
C ALA A 8 -28.28 20.56 6.72
N LYS A 9 -28.91 20.98 5.62
CA LYS A 9 -30.04 20.26 4.99
C LYS A 9 -29.49 19.22 4.01
N ASN A 10 -29.99 18.00 4.09
CA ASN A 10 -29.65 16.86 3.23
C ASN A 10 -30.97 16.27 2.69
N GLU A 11 -30.92 15.28 1.79
CA GLU A 11 -32.13 14.55 1.39
C GLU A 11 -32.68 13.69 2.54
N ASP A 12 -33.89 13.14 2.41
CA ASP A 12 -34.49 12.26 3.43
C ASP A 12 -34.03 10.79 3.31
N THR A 13 -33.25 10.48 2.27
CA THR A 13 -32.61 9.20 1.99
C THR A 13 -31.09 9.18 2.27
N SER A 14 -30.47 10.34 2.51
CA SER A 14 -29.01 10.43 2.75
C SER A 14 -28.62 9.72 4.05
N LEU A 15 -27.74 8.70 3.97
CA LEU A 15 -27.23 7.96 5.13
C LEU A 15 -26.17 8.75 5.95
N PHE A 16 -25.57 9.77 5.34
CA PHE A 16 -24.53 10.62 5.90
C PHE A 16 -24.77 12.07 5.46
N CYS A 17 -24.23 13.03 6.21
CA CYS A 17 -24.37 14.44 5.88
C CYS A 17 -23.34 14.88 4.83
N GLU A 18 -23.83 15.36 3.69
CA GLU A 18 -23.04 15.81 2.54
C GLU A 18 -22.12 17.00 2.88
N SER A 19 -22.42 17.77 3.94
CA SER A 19 -21.62 18.93 4.38
C SER A 19 -20.62 18.64 5.52
N CYS A 20 -20.61 17.45 6.14
CA CYS A 20 -19.69 17.16 7.26
C CYS A 20 -19.39 15.68 7.54
N GLY A 21 -19.85 14.74 6.71
CA GLY A 21 -19.64 13.30 6.87
C GLY A 21 -20.40 12.64 8.04
N ALA A 22 -21.04 13.40 8.93
CA ALA A 22 -21.73 12.85 10.09
C ALA A 22 -22.91 11.94 9.66
N LYS A 23 -22.93 10.71 10.18
CA LYS A 23 -23.99 9.74 9.90
C LYS A 23 -25.37 10.27 10.31
N LEU A 24 -26.37 10.02 9.47
CA LEU A 24 -27.75 10.45 9.67
C LEU A 24 -28.63 9.26 10.09
N GLU A 25 -29.51 9.49 11.08
CA GLU A 25 -30.44 8.46 11.57
C GLU A 25 -31.70 8.42 10.70
N VAL A 26 -31.65 7.65 9.61
CA VAL A 26 -32.81 7.43 8.73
C VAL A 26 -33.82 6.50 9.44
N PRO A 27 -35.08 6.92 9.68
CA PRO A 27 -36.09 6.08 10.30
C PRO A 27 -36.56 4.97 9.34
N ALA A 28 -36.62 3.74 9.83
CA ALA A 28 -37.00 2.59 9.01
C ALA A 28 -38.48 2.67 8.55
N VAL A 29 -38.68 2.71 7.23
CA VAL A 29 -40.03 2.71 6.62
C VAL A 29 -40.61 1.29 6.63
N PRO A 30 -41.84 1.06 7.12
CA PRO A 30 -42.44 -0.28 7.14
C PRO A 30 -42.91 -0.69 5.74
N VAL A 31 -42.41 -1.83 5.25
CA VAL A 31 -42.86 -2.44 3.99
C VAL A 31 -44.21 -3.13 4.13
N THR A 32 -45.21 -2.66 3.38
CA THR A 32 -46.48 -3.39 3.14
C THR A 32 -46.38 -4.23 1.86
N PRO A 33 -46.85 -5.49 1.86
CA PRO A 33 -46.79 -6.34 0.67
C PRO A 33 -47.80 -5.91 -0.39
N VAL A 34 -47.40 -6.00 -1.66
CA VAL A 34 -48.28 -5.84 -2.83
C VAL A 34 -48.74 -7.21 -3.30
N ALA A 35 -50.01 -7.35 -3.70
CA ALA A 35 -50.57 -8.60 -4.20
C ALA A 35 -50.34 -8.75 -5.71
N GLU A 36 -49.95 -9.94 -6.14
CA GLU A 36 -49.75 -10.29 -7.55
C GLU A 36 -51.08 -10.63 -8.25
N THR A 37 -51.19 -10.28 -9.54
CA THR A 37 -52.19 -10.85 -10.46
C THR A 37 -51.50 -11.38 -11.72
N PRO A 38 -51.86 -12.60 -12.20
CA PRO A 38 -51.10 -13.27 -13.25
C PRO A 38 -51.39 -12.71 -14.64
N VAL A 39 -50.37 -12.75 -15.51
CA VAL A 39 -50.51 -12.55 -16.96
C VAL A 39 -50.25 -13.91 -17.64
N ALA A 40 -51.04 -14.22 -18.68
CA ALA A 40 -50.97 -15.51 -19.36
C ALA A 40 -49.84 -15.57 -20.40
N GLU A 41 -49.19 -16.72 -20.49
CA GLU A 41 -48.15 -17.01 -21.48
C GLU A 41 -48.75 -17.41 -22.85
N THR A 42 -47.99 -17.16 -23.92
CA THR A 42 -48.19 -17.77 -25.25
C THR A 42 -46.83 -18.26 -25.77
N PRO A 43 -46.73 -19.49 -26.28
CA PRO A 43 -45.43 -20.13 -26.52
C PRO A 43 -44.75 -19.64 -27.80
N VAL A 44 -43.42 -19.77 -27.83
CA VAL A 44 -42.59 -19.66 -29.04
C VAL A 44 -41.91 -21.01 -29.27
N GLU A 45 -41.71 -21.35 -30.54
CA GLU A 45 -41.33 -22.67 -31.04
C GLU A 45 -39.79 -22.84 -31.10
N GLU A 46 -39.26 -23.93 -30.56
CA GLU A 46 -37.82 -24.25 -30.60
C GLU A 46 -37.41 -24.98 -31.88
N ALA A 47 -36.23 -24.65 -32.41
CA ALA A 47 -35.47 -25.47 -33.35
C ALA A 47 -33.98 -25.47 -32.94
N PRO A 48 -33.27 -26.62 -33.02
CA PRO A 48 -32.04 -26.83 -32.25
C PRO A 48 -30.75 -26.41 -32.96
N VAL A 49 -29.70 -26.14 -32.17
CA VAL A 49 -28.29 -26.07 -32.60
C VAL A 49 -27.48 -27.08 -31.77
N ALA A 50 -26.41 -27.62 -32.36
CA ALA A 50 -25.85 -28.91 -31.95
C ALA A 50 -24.90 -28.89 -30.74
N GLU A 51 -24.88 -30.06 -30.10
CA GLU A 51 -24.00 -30.54 -29.04
C GLU A 51 -22.49 -30.45 -29.39
N VAL A 52 -21.68 -30.03 -28.42
CA VAL A 52 -20.22 -30.23 -28.40
C VAL A 52 -19.90 -31.03 -27.14
N ALA A 53 -19.23 -32.16 -27.29
CA ALA A 53 -19.03 -33.12 -26.21
C ALA A 53 -18.02 -32.65 -25.16
N GLU A 54 -18.34 -32.89 -23.89
CA GLU A 54 -17.46 -32.66 -22.74
C GLU A 54 -16.81 -33.98 -22.29
N GLU A 55 -15.51 -33.96 -21.98
CA GLU A 55 -14.71 -35.19 -21.78
C GLU A 55 -14.74 -35.63 -20.30
N THR A 56 -15.41 -36.76 -20.02
CA THR A 56 -15.62 -37.25 -18.64
C THR A 56 -14.36 -37.88 -18.05
N VAL A 57 -13.76 -37.24 -17.05
CA VAL A 57 -12.71 -37.84 -16.20
C VAL A 57 -13.34 -38.61 -15.03
N ALA A 58 -12.90 -39.86 -14.80
CA ALA A 58 -13.56 -40.79 -13.89
C ALA A 58 -13.09 -40.72 -12.42
N GLU A 59 -14.04 -40.89 -11.50
CA GLU A 59 -13.82 -41.00 -10.05
C GLU A 59 -13.51 -42.46 -9.63
N PRO A 60 -12.50 -42.71 -8.75
CA PRO A 60 -12.27 -44.02 -8.15
C PRO A 60 -12.98 -44.17 -6.79
N VAL A 61 -14.10 -44.90 -6.78
CA VAL A 61 -14.92 -45.17 -5.58
C VAL A 61 -14.27 -46.21 -4.63
N ALA A 62 -14.40 -46.00 -3.32
CA ALA A 62 -13.88 -46.90 -2.28
C ALA A 62 -14.80 -48.10 -1.96
N PRO A 63 -14.26 -49.27 -1.57
CA PRO A 63 -15.00 -50.36 -0.90
C PRO A 63 -14.73 -50.42 0.62
N ALA A 64 -15.72 -50.87 1.40
CA ALA A 64 -15.68 -50.95 2.86
C ALA A 64 -15.41 -52.38 3.43
N GLU A 65 -15.25 -52.47 4.75
CA GLU A 65 -15.14 -53.71 5.55
C GLU A 65 -16.43 -54.57 5.52
N PRO A 66 -16.46 -55.80 6.13
CA PRO A 66 -16.90 -55.88 7.54
C PRO A 66 -16.47 -57.10 8.43
N VAL A 67 -16.28 -56.86 9.75
CA VAL A 67 -16.35 -57.72 10.98
C VAL A 67 -15.72 -59.14 11.11
N ALA A 68 -14.70 -59.22 11.99
CA ALA A 68 -14.62 -59.96 13.30
C ALA A 68 -14.94 -61.49 13.44
N PRO A 69 -14.60 -62.17 14.57
CA PRO A 69 -13.82 -61.79 15.77
C PRO A 69 -12.54 -62.70 15.91
N TYR A 70 -12.03 -63.35 16.99
CA TYR A 70 -12.39 -63.56 18.42
C TYR A 70 -11.19 -64.03 19.30
N ALA A 71 -11.32 -63.84 20.63
CA ALA A 71 -10.72 -64.58 21.76
C ALA A 71 -9.21 -64.45 22.18
N GLN A 72 -9.03 -64.28 23.52
CA GLN A 72 -7.85 -64.51 24.38
C GLN A 72 -7.77 -66.02 24.77
N PRO A 73 -6.70 -66.60 25.40
CA PRO A 73 -5.89 -65.99 26.48
C PRO A 73 -4.42 -66.48 26.75
N GLN A 74 -3.86 -65.96 27.86
CA GLN A 74 -2.84 -66.53 28.78
C GLN A 74 -1.32 -66.35 28.52
N GLN A 75 -0.54 -66.64 29.58
CA GLN A 75 0.82 -66.18 29.89
C GLN A 75 1.79 -67.36 30.11
N THR A 76 3.08 -67.14 29.83
CA THR A 76 4.23 -67.58 30.67
C THR A 76 5.37 -66.58 30.46
N THR A 77 5.92 -65.86 31.44
CA THR A 77 6.64 -66.25 32.67
C THR A 77 7.94 -67.03 32.45
N TYR A 78 9.07 -66.31 32.50
CA TYR A 78 10.31 -66.80 33.10
C TYR A 78 10.78 -65.81 34.16
N THR A 79 11.33 -66.31 35.26
CA THR A 79 11.36 -65.59 36.55
C THR A 79 12.78 -65.28 37.03
N GLN A 80 12.95 -64.10 37.63
CA GLN A 80 14.00 -63.85 38.62
C GLN A 80 13.78 -64.77 39.85
N PRO A 81 14.81 -65.07 40.66
CA PRO A 81 15.13 -64.25 41.84
C PRO A 81 16.66 -64.19 42.09
N VAL A 82 17.24 -63.66 43.18
CA VAL A 82 16.73 -63.05 44.43
C VAL A 82 17.58 -61.79 44.73
N GLN A 83 17.07 -60.87 45.56
CA GLN A 83 17.91 -59.97 46.36
C GLN A 83 17.46 -60.02 47.83
N PRO A 84 18.38 -60.04 48.79
CA PRO A 84 18.36 -59.02 49.84
C PRO A 84 19.76 -58.51 50.23
N GLN A 85 20.01 -57.42 50.96
CA GLN A 85 19.29 -56.17 51.31
C GLN A 85 19.73 -55.74 52.73
N GLN A 86 20.36 -54.56 52.82
CA GLN A 86 20.47 -53.65 53.99
C GLN A 86 21.29 -53.99 55.27
N ALA A 87 21.73 -52.88 55.88
CA ALA A 87 21.75 -52.59 57.33
C ALA A 87 23.00 -52.88 58.21
N THR A 88 23.93 -51.91 58.19
CA THR A 88 24.37 -51.09 59.36
C THR A 88 25.07 -51.69 60.60
N TYR A 89 26.20 -51.03 60.94
CA TYR A 89 26.84 -50.80 62.26
C TYR A 89 27.18 -52.00 63.18
N THR A 90 28.48 -52.14 63.49
CA THR A 90 28.97 -52.00 64.89
C THR A 90 30.49 -51.77 64.94
N GLN A 91 31.00 -51.44 66.12
CA GLN A 91 32.37 -50.96 66.41
C GLN A 91 33.11 -51.95 67.32
N ALA A 92 34.38 -52.28 67.06
CA ALA A 92 35.26 -52.93 68.04
C ALA A 92 36.77 -52.73 67.80
N ALA A 93 37.46 -52.25 68.85
CA ALA A 93 38.81 -52.53 69.36
C ALA A 93 40.04 -52.89 68.46
N GLN A 94 41.22 -52.49 68.94
CA GLN A 94 42.56 -52.92 68.49
C GLN A 94 42.93 -54.32 69.02
N PRO A 95 44.06 -54.88 68.54
CA PRO A 95 45.10 -55.30 69.49
C PRO A 95 46.47 -54.62 69.25
N VAL A 96 47.44 -54.91 70.13
CA VAL A 96 48.57 -54.03 70.46
C VAL A 96 49.93 -54.73 70.33
N GLN A 97 50.88 -54.07 69.63
CA GLN A 97 52.35 -54.25 69.71
C GLN A 97 52.95 -55.60 69.20
N PRO A 98 54.30 -55.80 69.09
CA PRO A 98 55.43 -55.20 69.82
C PRO A 98 56.29 -54.15 69.09
N GLN A 99 57.19 -53.55 69.88
CA GLN A 99 58.04 -52.39 69.59
C GLN A 99 59.52 -52.81 69.49
N GLN A 100 60.31 -52.13 68.66
CA GLN A 100 61.77 -52.30 68.61
C GLN A 100 62.49 -50.94 68.68
N ALA A 101 63.72 -50.94 69.20
CA ALA A 101 64.36 -49.75 69.78
C ALA A 101 65.02 -48.80 68.76
N ALA A 102 65.23 -47.55 69.20
CA ALA A 102 65.66 -46.43 68.37
C ALA A 102 67.18 -46.25 68.28
N TYR A 103 67.60 -45.46 67.28
CA TYR A 103 68.84 -44.69 67.27
C TYR A 103 68.50 -43.25 66.89
N ALA A 104 69.07 -42.28 67.63
CA ALA A 104 68.74 -40.86 67.48
C ALA A 104 69.66 -40.15 66.47
N GLN A 105 69.09 -39.21 65.72
CA GLN A 105 69.85 -38.17 65.02
C GLN A 105 69.39 -36.79 65.51
N TYR A 106 70.35 -35.87 65.64
CA TYR A 106 70.16 -34.60 66.33
C TYR A 106 69.39 -33.59 65.48
N ALA A 107 68.37 -32.95 66.07
CA ALA A 107 67.64 -31.87 65.42
C ALA A 107 68.46 -30.58 65.40
N GLN A 108 68.59 -29.96 64.22
CA GLN A 108 69.13 -28.61 64.08
C GLN A 108 68.11 -27.58 64.62
N PRO A 109 68.56 -26.51 65.30
CA PRO A 109 67.66 -25.49 65.84
C PRO A 109 67.00 -24.69 64.69
N ARG A 110 65.67 -24.60 64.70
CA ARG A 110 64.93 -23.72 63.78
C ARG A 110 65.16 -22.26 64.16
N GLN A 111 65.53 -21.42 63.19
CA GLN A 111 65.62 -19.98 63.40
C GLN A 111 64.21 -19.37 63.57
N PRO A 112 64.03 -18.33 64.41
CA PRO A 112 62.75 -17.67 64.60
C PRO A 112 62.38 -16.84 63.36
N ILE A 113 61.27 -17.21 62.69
CA ILE A 113 60.78 -16.49 61.51
C ILE A 113 60.26 -15.11 61.93
N ASN A 114 60.74 -14.06 61.28
CA ASN A 114 60.28 -12.69 61.55
C ASN A 114 58.86 -12.47 60.99
N MET A 115 57.87 -12.64 61.87
CA MET A 115 56.45 -12.68 61.50
C MET A 115 55.96 -11.47 60.69
N LYS A 116 56.58 -10.29 60.85
CA LYS A 116 56.22 -9.08 60.08
C LYS A 116 56.58 -9.17 58.59
N GLN A 117 57.55 -10.00 58.21
CA GLN A 117 57.95 -10.19 56.80
C GLN A 117 57.10 -11.25 56.07
N LEU A 118 56.34 -12.07 56.82
CA LEU A 118 55.50 -13.13 56.23
C LEU A 118 54.08 -12.66 55.89
N ILE A 119 53.53 -11.70 56.65
CA ILE A 119 52.10 -11.32 56.57
C ILE A 119 51.80 -10.50 55.30
N TRP A 120 52.68 -9.58 54.91
CA TRP A 120 52.49 -8.71 53.73
C TRP A 120 52.31 -9.48 52.40
N PRO A 121 53.20 -10.43 52.02
CA PRO A 121 53.02 -11.19 50.78
C PRO A 121 51.85 -12.19 50.84
N ILE A 122 51.44 -12.65 52.03
CA ILE A 122 50.25 -13.51 52.18
C ILE A 122 48.98 -12.69 51.94
N LEU A 123 48.88 -11.47 52.48
CA LEU A 123 47.71 -10.62 52.28
C LEU A 123 47.54 -10.24 50.80
N ALA A 124 48.63 -9.80 50.16
CA ALA A 124 48.66 -9.51 48.71
C ALA A 124 48.42 -10.77 47.85
N GLY A 125 48.87 -11.95 48.30
CA GLY A 125 48.63 -13.22 47.62
C GLY A 125 47.16 -13.64 47.67
N CYS A 126 46.48 -13.48 48.80
CA CYS A 126 45.04 -13.71 48.92
C CYS A 126 44.24 -12.71 48.07
N GLU A 127 44.63 -11.43 48.06
CA GLU A 127 44.02 -10.40 47.20
C GLU A 127 44.19 -10.71 45.71
N ALA A 128 45.38 -11.15 45.29
CA ALA A 128 45.63 -11.59 43.92
C ALA A 128 44.80 -12.83 43.53
N ILE A 129 44.62 -13.80 44.42
CA ILE A 129 43.76 -14.97 44.17
C ILE A 129 42.29 -14.54 44.06
N LEU A 130 41.80 -13.66 44.93
CA LEU A 130 40.44 -13.11 44.83
C LEU A 130 40.22 -12.33 43.54
N LEU A 131 41.22 -11.52 43.12
CA LEU A 131 41.19 -10.81 41.84
C LEU A 131 41.13 -11.79 40.65
N ILE A 132 41.94 -12.85 40.66
CA ILE A 132 41.90 -13.89 39.61
C ILE A 132 40.52 -14.59 39.59
N VAL A 133 39.94 -14.91 40.74
CA VAL A 133 38.59 -15.49 40.81
C VAL A 133 37.53 -14.52 40.27
N MET A 134 37.58 -13.24 40.62
CA MET A 134 36.67 -12.24 40.07
C MET A 134 36.85 -12.04 38.57
N ILE A 135 38.08 -12.10 38.05
CA ILE A 135 38.36 -12.09 36.61
C ILE A 135 37.75 -13.33 35.93
N VAL A 136 37.95 -14.53 36.47
CA VAL A 136 37.37 -15.77 35.90
C VAL A 136 35.83 -15.72 35.92
N VAL A 137 35.22 -15.24 37.00
CA VAL A 137 33.76 -15.05 37.09
C VAL A 137 33.28 -14.00 36.08
N PHE A 138 33.95 -12.85 35.98
CA PHE A 138 33.64 -11.80 35.01
C PHE A 138 33.71 -12.31 33.57
N PHE A 139 34.77 -13.04 33.21
CA PHE A 139 34.90 -13.63 31.87
C PHE A 139 33.87 -14.75 31.60
N SER A 140 33.57 -15.60 32.59
CA SER A 140 32.58 -16.67 32.46
C SER A 140 31.15 -16.13 32.29
N VAL A 141 30.75 -15.19 33.15
CA VAL A 141 29.43 -14.55 33.09
C VAL A 141 29.31 -13.70 31.83
N GLY A 142 30.31 -12.88 31.50
CA GLY A 142 30.28 -12.02 30.32
C GLY A 142 30.24 -12.80 29.01
N ASN A 143 31.04 -13.87 28.86
CA ASN A 143 30.96 -14.75 27.68
C ASN A 143 29.59 -15.42 27.54
N GLY A 144 28.91 -15.73 28.66
CA GLY A 144 27.53 -16.25 28.64
C GLY A 144 26.50 -15.19 28.24
N VAL A 145 26.53 -14.03 28.89
CA VAL A 145 25.58 -12.91 28.68
C VAL A 145 25.70 -12.31 27.28
N TYR A 146 26.91 -12.24 26.73
CA TYR A 146 27.19 -11.73 25.38
C TYR A 146 27.48 -12.87 24.38
N SER A 147 26.92 -14.06 24.60
CA SER A 147 26.94 -15.15 23.62
C SER A 147 25.93 -14.91 22.50
N ALA A 148 26.20 -15.42 21.29
CA ALA A 148 25.22 -15.42 20.19
C ALA A 148 23.88 -16.02 20.62
N LYS A 149 23.92 -17.10 21.41
CA LYS A 149 22.75 -17.72 22.04
C LYS A 149 21.94 -16.76 22.90
N ASN A 150 22.56 -15.93 23.74
CA ASN A 150 21.83 -15.02 24.62
C ASN A 150 21.32 -13.78 23.87
N THR A 151 22.07 -13.29 22.87
CA THR A 151 21.58 -12.29 21.90
C THR A 151 20.32 -12.79 21.20
N ALA A 152 20.36 -13.99 20.61
CA ALA A 152 19.22 -14.61 19.93
C ALA A 152 17.97 -14.74 20.83
N VAL A 153 18.13 -15.16 22.08
CA VAL A 153 17.01 -15.21 23.05
C VAL A 153 16.45 -13.82 23.38
N THR A 154 17.27 -12.77 23.36
CA THR A 154 16.83 -11.41 23.71
C THR A 154 16.13 -10.75 22.52
N TYR A 155 16.73 -10.82 21.34
CA TYR A 155 16.13 -10.44 20.06
C TYR A 155 14.77 -11.11 19.85
N TYR A 156 14.67 -12.44 20.01
CA TYR A 156 13.42 -13.14 19.72
C TYR A 156 12.34 -12.88 20.79
N LYS A 157 12.71 -12.44 22.00
CA LYS A 157 11.75 -11.91 22.98
C LYS A 157 11.24 -10.52 22.61
N ALA A 158 12.09 -9.64 22.08
CA ALA A 158 11.66 -8.33 21.57
C ALA A 158 10.71 -8.50 20.37
N TYR A 159 11.06 -9.39 19.43
CA TYR A 159 10.23 -9.76 18.28
C TYR A 159 8.84 -10.26 18.71
N LEU A 160 8.78 -11.23 19.62
CA LEU A 160 7.50 -11.75 20.14
C LEU A 160 6.73 -10.77 21.04
N ALA A 161 7.36 -9.70 21.52
CA ALA A 161 6.71 -8.61 22.24
C ALA A 161 6.22 -7.46 21.33
N GLN A 162 6.57 -7.51 20.03
CA GLN A 162 6.46 -6.42 19.06
C GLN A 162 7.18 -5.14 19.53
N ASP A 163 8.37 -5.31 20.12
CA ASP A 163 9.26 -4.22 20.51
C ASP A 163 10.22 -3.93 19.35
N TRP A 164 9.68 -3.36 18.27
CA TRP A 164 10.40 -3.17 17.00
C TRP A 164 11.63 -2.28 17.13
N ASP A 165 11.59 -1.30 18.04
CA ASP A 165 12.74 -0.46 18.39
C ASP A 165 13.90 -1.31 18.93
N ALA A 166 13.62 -2.19 19.91
CA ALA A 166 14.62 -3.10 20.45
C ALA A 166 15.02 -4.24 19.49
N VAL A 167 14.14 -4.65 18.57
CA VAL A 167 14.49 -5.60 17.49
C VAL A 167 15.52 -5.00 16.56
N TYR A 168 15.32 -3.76 16.09
CA TYR A 168 16.22 -3.08 15.16
C TYR A 168 17.65 -2.96 15.70
N ASP A 169 17.80 -2.59 16.98
CA ASP A 169 19.10 -2.50 17.67
C ASP A 169 19.92 -3.81 17.61
N TYR A 170 19.27 -4.95 17.41
CA TYR A 170 19.90 -6.26 17.26
C TYR A 170 20.17 -6.69 15.80
N ILE A 171 19.72 -5.97 14.76
CA ILE A 171 19.93 -6.36 13.35
C ILE A 171 21.30 -5.86 12.83
N ASP A 172 22.03 -6.70 12.09
CA ASP A 172 23.31 -6.39 11.44
C ASP A 172 23.07 -5.89 10.02
N MET A 173 23.02 -4.57 9.93
CA MET A 173 22.71 -3.75 8.75
C MET A 173 23.29 -2.36 9.01
N ASP A 174 23.74 -1.71 7.94
CA ASP A 174 24.09 -0.29 7.91
C ASP A 174 22.84 0.50 7.47
N GLU A 175 22.66 1.71 7.99
CA GLU A 175 21.57 2.60 7.56
C GLU A 175 21.81 3.07 6.12
N ASP A 176 20.76 2.98 5.29
CA ASP A 176 20.72 3.46 3.91
C ASP A 176 19.39 4.22 3.67
N GLU A 177 19.24 4.83 2.50
CA GLU A 177 18.15 5.75 2.14
C GLU A 177 16.73 5.26 2.50
N PHE A 178 16.46 3.96 2.35
CA PHE A 178 15.18 3.33 2.71
C PHE A 178 15.29 2.35 3.90
N LEU A 179 16.49 2.17 4.47
CA LEU A 179 16.79 1.20 5.54
C LEU A 179 16.98 1.88 6.92
N THR A 180 16.11 2.83 7.25
CA THR A 180 16.15 3.58 8.52
C THR A 180 15.46 2.84 9.66
N LYS A 181 15.69 3.25 10.91
CA LYS A 181 14.97 2.68 12.07
C LYS A 181 13.46 2.97 11.98
N GLU A 182 13.11 4.13 11.45
CA GLU A 182 11.73 4.58 11.25
C GLU A 182 10.99 3.73 10.19
N SER A 183 11.59 3.47 9.02
CA SER A 183 10.96 2.63 7.98
C SER A 183 10.87 1.16 8.42
N PHE A 184 11.84 0.66 9.20
CA PHE A 184 11.71 -0.66 9.81
C PHE A 184 10.50 -0.74 10.75
N ILE A 185 10.39 0.18 11.72
CA ILE A 185 9.29 0.16 12.69
C ILE A 185 7.93 0.28 11.99
N ALA A 186 7.83 1.14 10.96
CA ALA A 186 6.63 1.27 10.14
C ALA A 186 6.25 -0.04 9.42
N SER A 187 7.21 -0.70 8.76
CA SER A 187 6.93 -1.93 7.98
C SER A 187 6.50 -3.13 8.82
N GLN A 188 6.87 -3.15 10.10
CA GLN A 188 6.50 -4.22 11.04
C GLN A 188 5.22 -3.92 11.85
N GLU A 189 4.57 -2.76 11.69
CA GLU A 189 3.30 -2.44 12.37
C GLU A 189 2.19 -3.42 11.96
N THR A 190 1.91 -4.39 12.83
CA THR A 190 1.05 -5.54 12.55
C THR A 190 0.08 -5.80 13.69
N SER A 191 -1.18 -6.08 13.36
CA SER A 191 -2.33 -6.20 14.27
C SER A 191 -2.34 -7.46 15.17
N ALA A 192 -1.16 -8.06 15.44
CA ALA A 192 -1.02 -9.26 16.23
C ALA A 192 -1.39 -9.03 17.72
N LYS A 193 -1.88 -10.08 18.38
CA LYS A 193 -2.23 -10.04 19.81
C LYS A 193 -1.00 -10.41 20.64
N LYS A 194 -0.61 -9.55 21.57
CA LYS A 194 0.46 -9.83 22.53
C LYS A 194 0.10 -11.04 23.41
N ASP A 195 0.86 -12.11 23.28
CA ASP A 195 0.80 -13.31 24.13
C ASP A 195 2.11 -13.45 24.93
N THR A 196 2.10 -14.25 25.99
CA THR A 196 3.29 -14.53 26.79
C THR A 196 3.98 -15.81 26.32
N TYR A 197 5.18 -15.68 25.77
CA TYR A 197 5.97 -16.79 25.25
C TYR A 197 7.09 -17.20 26.21
N THR A 198 7.36 -18.50 26.29
CA THR A 198 8.67 -18.99 26.76
C THR A 198 9.61 -19.09 25.56
N VAL A 199 10.84 -18.59 25.72
CA VAL A 199 11.86 -18.56 24.66
C VAL A 199 13.15 -19.17 25.19
N THR A 200 13.68 -20.15 24.45
CA THR A 200 14.94 -20.84 24.73
C THR A 200 15.76 -20.91 23.44
N ALA A 201 17.07 -21.17 23.54
CA ALA A 201 17.91 -21.32 22.35
C ALA A 201 19.09 -22.27 22.57
N LYS A 202 19.61 -22.81 21.47
CA LYS A 202 20.77 -23.71 21.39
C LYS A 202 21.61 -23.30 20.17
N GLU A 203 22.93 -23.35 20.29
CA GLU A 203 23.81 -23.24 19.11
C GLU A 203 23.50 -24.42 18.18
N ASN A 204 23.41 -24.19 16.87
CA ASN A 204 23.11 -25.27 15.93
C ASN A 204 24.28 -26.29 15.96
N PRO A 205 24.07 -27.56 16.37
CA PRO A 205 25.14 -28.55 16.45
C PRO A 205 25.71 -28.94 15.08
N TYR A 206 25.05 -28.57 13.98
CA TYR A 206 25.50 -28.79 12.61
C TYR A 206 26.33 -27.64 12.01
N SER A 207 26.31 -26.44 12.62
CA SER A 207 27.06 -25.25 12.14
C SER A 207 28.55 -25.52 11.87
N LYS A 208 29.19 -26.33 12.72
CA LYS A 208 30.59 -26.79 12.57
C LYS A 208 30.88 -27.63 11.31
N TYR A 209 29.86 -28.02 10.54
CA TYR A 209 29.98 -28.72 9.26
C TYR A 209 29.62 -27.82 8.07
N ASP A 210 29.03 -26.65 8.32
CA ASP A 210 28.73 -25.66 7.28
C ASP A 210 30.00 -24.87 6.94
N THR A 211 30.54 -25.12 5.75
CA THR A 211 31.73 -24.45 5.24
C THR A 211 31.47 -23.05 4.69
N SER A 212 30.22 -22.57 4.72
CA SER A 212 29.84 -21.19 4.33
C SER A 212 29.84 -20.20 5.51
N LEU A 213 29.81 -20.68 6.76
CA LEU A 213 29.90 -19.83 7.95
C LEU A 213 31.33 -19.30 8.16
N ASP A 214 31.50 -17.98 8.20
CA ASP A 214 32.77 -17.38 8.62
C ASP A 214 33.00 -17.58 10.13
N LYS A 215 34.26 -17.52 10.56
CA LYS A 215 34.67 -17.55 11.99
C LYS A 215 34.01 -16.45 12.84
N ASN A 216 33.42 -15.42 12.23
CA ASN A 216 32.67 -14.34 12.89
C ASN A 216 31.16 -14.55 12.91
N GLU A 217 30.67 -15.65 12.35
CA GLU A 217 29.25 -15.99 12.29
C GLU A 217 28.89 -17.09 13.31
N ALA A 218 27.59 -17.23 13.56
CA ALA A 218 27.01 -18.32 14.34
C ALA A 218 25.57 -18.59 13.92
N GLU A 219 25.17 -19.85 13.86
CA GLU A 219 23.77 -20.24 13.77
C GLU A 219 23.23 -20.64 15.15
N VAL A 220 22.06 -20.09 15.51
CA VAL A 220 21.35 -20.39 16.75
C VAL A 220 19.93 -20.83 16.41
N ASP A 221 19.60 -22.06 16.79
CA ASP A 221 18.22 -22.53 16.79
C ASP A 221 17.51 -21.94 18.03
N VAL A 222 16.46 -21.16 17.81
CA VAL A 222 15.59 -20.59 18.85
C VAL A 222 14.32 -21.43 18.92
N THR A 223 13.97 -21.90 20.11
CA THR A 223 12.74 -22.67 20.37
C THR A 223 11.84 -21.87 21.30
N PHE A 224 10.63 -21.56 20.82
CA PHE A 224 9.64 -20.76 21.54
C PHE A 224 8.29 -21.48 21.63
N LYS A 225 7.50 -21.11 22.64
CA LYS A 225 6.19 -21.71 22.91
C LYS A 225 5.25 -20.70 23.54
N SER A 226 4.02 -20.67 23.06
CA SER A 226 2.94 -19.80 23.54
C SER A 226 1.97 -20.60 24.41
N LYS A 227 0.98 -19.93 25.02
CA LYS A 227 -0.14 -20.61 25.69
C LYS A 227 -1.13 -21.24 24.70
N TYR A 228 -1.24 -20.67 23.50
CA TYR A 228 -2.23 -21.00 22.48
C TYR A 228 -1.62 -21.77 21.29
N HIS A 229 -0.34 -21.52 21.00
CA HIS A 229 0.40 -22.20 19.94
C HIS A 229 1.37 -23.25 20.50
N GLY A 230 1.67 -24.25 19.68
CA GLY A 230 2.60 -25.31 20.02
C GLY A 230 4.04 -24.84 20.22
N GLU A 231 4.93 -25.80 20.41
CA GLU A 231 6.37 -25.55 20.39
C GLU A 231 6.82 -25.32 18.94
N GLN A 232 7.53 -24.23 18.70
CA GLN A 232 8.01 -23.80 17.39
C GLN A 232 9.54 -23.63 17.46
N GLN A 233 10.23 -23.90 16.36
CA GLN A 233 11.67 -23.69 16.25
C GLN A 233 12.00 -22.90 14.99
N GLU A 234 12.70 -21.78 15.19
CA GLU A 234 13.29 -20.96 14.13
C GLU A 234 14.82 -21.02 14.19
N ARG A 235 15.48 -20.63 13.10
CA ARG A 235 16.93 -20.47 13.09
C ARG A 235 17.34 -19.04 12.76
N LEU A 236 18.23 -18.49 13.58
CA LEU A 236 18.85 -17.19 13.36
C LEU A 236 20.32 -17.36 12.97
N LYS A 237 20.74 -16.64 11.93
CA LYS A 237 22.14 -16.39 11.62
C LYS A 237 22.57 -15.10 12.32
N LEU A 238 23.69 -15.13 13.05
CA LEU A 238 24.25 -14.00 13.78
C LEU A 238 25.70 -13.73 13.37
N THR A 239 26.11 -12.47 13.43
CA THR A 239 27.43 -11.93 13.05
C THR A 239 28.05 -11.14 14.21
N LYS A 240 29.39 -11.13 14.30
CA LYS A 240 30.12 -10.40 15.35
C LYS A 240 30.28 -8.91 15.05
N SER A 241 29.37 -8.09 15.57
CA SER A 241 29.36 -6.62 15.48
C SER A 241 30.37 -5.92 16.41
N GLY A 242 31.57 -6.47 16.60
CA GLY A 242 32.63 -5.89 17.45
C GLY A 242 32.67 -6.45 18.87
N LYS A 243 32.82 -5.59 19.90
CA LYS A 243 32.98 -6.02 21.31
C LYS A 243 32.27 -5.13 22.33
N LYS A 244 31.69 -5.76 23.36
CA LYS A 244 31.23 -5.10 24.60
C LYS A 244 32.33 -5.20 25.67
N PHE A 245 32.53 -4.13 26.44
CA PHE A 245 33.54 -4.02 27.50
C PHE A 245 34.97 -4.42 27.08
N LEU A 246 35.38 -4.14 25.83
CA LEU A 246 36.68 -4.51 25.21
C LEU A 246 36.98 -6.03 25.08
N PHE A 247 36.28 -6.88 25.81
CA PHE A 247 36.58 -8.32 25.93
C PHE A 247 35.56 -9.22 25.23
N PHE A 248 34.27 -8.96 25.44
CA PHE A 248 33.21 -9.87 25.03
C PHE A 248 32.78 -9.60 23.58
N PRO A 249 32.48 -10.62 22.78
CA PRO A 249 31.95 -10.40 21.43
C PRO A 249 30.60 -9.67 21.51
N SER A 250 30.41 -8.66 20.67
CA SER A 250 29.08 -8.16 20.33
C SER A 250 28.52 -9.04 19.22
N TRP A 251 27.22 -9.33 19.24
CA TRP A 251 26.54 -10.06 18.18
C TRP A 251 25.30 -9.30 17.74
N LYS A 252 25.00 -9.35 16.45
CA LYS A 252 23.75 -8.90 15.82
C LYS A 252 23.20 -10.03 14.92
N VAL A 253 21.95 -9.93 14.48
CA VAL A 253 21.22 -10.91 13.64
C VAL A 253 21.26 -10.46 12.17
N SER A 254 21.48 -11.38 11.24
CA SER A 254 21.56 -11.06 9.79
C SER A 254 20.32 -10.32 9.28
N ALA A 255 20.51 -9.17 8.62
CA ALA A 255 19.42 -8.41 8.00
C ALA A 255 18.75 -9.12 6.81
N SER A 256 19.32 -10.22 6.31
CA SER A 256 18.80 -11.02 5.19
C SER A 256 17.40 -11.63 5.38
N THR A 257 16.81 -11.53 6.57
CA THR A 257 15.41 -11.90 6.84
C THR A 257 14.43 -10.73 6.66
N TYR A 258 14.96 -9.50 6.65
CA TYR A 258 14.20 -8.25 6.71
C TYR A 258 14.36 -7.34 5.51
N VAL A 259 15.38 -7.53 4.66
CA VAL A 259 15.60 -6.73 3.45
C VAL A 259 15.14 -7.50 2.22
N VAL A 260 14.38 -6.83 1.35
CA VAL A 260 14.04 -7.26 -0.01
C VAL A 260 14.74 -6.35 -1.03
N ASN A 261 15.06 -6.91 -2.19
CA ASN A 261 15.92 -6.28 -3.18
C ASN A 261 15.19 -6.02 -4.51
N ASP A 262 15.65 -5.02 -5.25
CA ASP A 262 15.17 -4.66 -6.60
C ASP A 262 13.64 -4.55 -6.72
N VAL A 263 12.97 -4.07 -5.67
CA VAL A 263 11.51 -3.90 -5.65
C VAL A 263 11.09 -2.72 -6.54
N THR A 264 9.90 -2.81 -7.12
CA THR A 264 9.46 -1.89 -8.18
C THR A 264 8.12 -1.22 -7.88
N ILE A 265 7.98 0.04 -8.28
CA ILE A 265 6.73 0.79 -8.28
C ILE A 265 6.48 1.28 -9.71
N SER A 266 5.34 0.90 -10.28
CA SER A 266 4.93 1.28 -11.65
C SER A 266 3.71 2.20 -11.61
N THR A 267 3.82 3.38 -12.23
CA THR A 267 2.72 4.34 -12.39
C THR A 267 2.94 5.25 -13.62
N TYR A 268 2.00 6.16 -13.88
CA TYR A 268 2.09 7.11 -14.99
C TYR A 268 3.18 8.17 -14.76
N LYS A 269 3.94 8.51 -15.81
CA LYS A 269 5.02 9.54 -15.80
C LYS A 269 4.58 10.94 -15.33
N THR A 270 3.28 11.19 -15.37
CA THR A 270 2.65 12.44 -14.96
C THR A 270 2.72 12.65 -13.44
N PHE A 271 2.94 11.58 -12.67
CA PHE A 271 2.98 11.64 -11.20
C PHE A 271 4.39 11.61 -10.62
N ASP A 272 4.54 12.39 -9.55
CA ASP A 272 5.61 12.19 -8.58
C ASP A 272 5.27 10.99 -7.68
N VAL A 273 6.21 10.05 -7.49
CA VAL A 273 6.03 8.92 -6.58
C VAL A 273 6.68 9.20 -5.23
N TYR A 274 6.01 8.81 -4.15
CA TYR A 274 6.48 8.91 -2.78
C TYR A 274 6.46 7.53 -2.11
N LEU A 275 7.59 7.10 -1.56
CA LEU A 275 7.73 5.87 -0.76
C LEU A 275 8.04 6.23 0.70
N ASP A 276 7.20 5.79 1.63
CA ASP A 276 7.19 6.18 3.05
C ASP A 276 7.22 7.70 3.28
N GLY A 277 6.61 8.45 2.36
CA GLY A 277 6.60 9.92 2.34
C GLY A 277 7.85 10.56 1.73
N LYS A 278 8.87 9.78 1.34
CA LYS A 278 10.02 10.29 0.58
C LYS A 278 9.71 10.28 -0.93
N LYS A 279 9.75 11.46 -1.56
CA LYS A 279 9.69 11.60 -3.02
C LYS A 279 10.85 10.86 -3.69
N LEU A 280 10.55 9.96 -4.62
CA LEU A 280 11.52 9.28 -5.47
C LEU A 280 11.98 10.22 -6.60
N ASP A 281 13.29 10.27 -6.86
CA ASP A 281 13.84 11.03 -7.97
C ASP A 281 14.13 10.17 -9.21
N SER A 282 14.58 10.82 -10.29
CA SER A 282 14.84 10.18 -11.58
C SER A 282 16.00 9.19 -11.59
N THR A 283 16.80 9.08 -10.51
CA THR A 283 17.81 8.03 -10.39
C THR A 283 17.19 6.65 -10.15
N TYR A 284 15.98 6.60 -9.58
CA TYR A 284 15.24 5.35 -9.33
C TYR A 284 14.42 4.89 -10.54
N ALA A 285 13.99 5.80 -11.43
CA ALA A 285 13.26 5.46 -12.65
C ALA A 285 14.14 4.69 -13.66
N LYS A 286 13.96 3.37 -13.77
CA LYS A 286 14.80 2.50 -14.62
C LYS A 286 14.18 2.17 -15.98
N GLU A 287 12.86 1.93 -16.01
CA GLU A 287 12.13 1.56 -17.22
C GLU A 287 11.01 2.56 -17.49
N GLN A 288 10.79 2.89 -18.76
CA GLN A 288 9.77 3.85 -19.20
C GLN A 288 9.29 3.45 -20.60
N ASP A 289 7.98 3.50 -20.84
CA ASP A 289 7.40 3.36 -22.19
C ASP A 289 7.00 4.74 -22.75
N GLU A 290 5.82 4.91 -23.35
CA GLU A 290 5.29 6.22 -23.73
C GLU A 290 4.68 6.94 -22.52
N ASN A 291 3.93 6.24 -21.67
CA ASN A 291 3.08 6.80 -20.61
C ASN A 291 3.50 6.41 -19.19
N MET A 292 4.13 5.24 -19.02
CA MET A 292 4.47 4.65 -17.73
C MET A 292 5.93 4.88 -17.35
N VAL A 293 6.20 4.82 -16.05
CA VAL A 293 7.52 4.80 -15.43
C VAL A 293 7.56 3.72 -14.35
N VAL A 294 8.65 2.95 -14.34
CA VAL A 294 8.98 1.98 -13.28
C VAL A 294 10.16 2.49 -12.48
N TYR A 295 9.91 2.77 -11.20
CA TYR A 295 10.94 3.06 -10.22
C TYR A 295 11.43 1.75 -9.60
N THR A 296 12.74 1.50 -9.60
CA THR A 296 13.37 0.33 -8.96
C THR A 296 14.16 0.77 -7.73
N ILE A 297 13.76 0.30 -6.56
CA ILE A 297 14.38 0.58 -5.27
C ILE A 297 15.34 -0.59 -4.95
N PRO A 298 16.67 -0.37 -4.83
CA PRO A 298 17.64 -1.45 -4.71
C PRO A 298 17.45 -2.31 -3.46
N HIS A 299 17.15 -1.68 -2.33
CA HIS A 299 16.94 -2.33 -1.03
C HIS A 299 15.80 -1.64 -0.28
N LEU A 300 14.87 -2.41 0.26
CA LEU A 300 13.76 -1.94 1.10
C LEU A 300 13.54 -2.94 2.25
N PHE A 301 12.85 -2.53 3.30
CA PHE A 301 12.36 -3.52 4.28
C PHE A 301 11.26 -4.40 3.70
N ARG A 302 11.13 -5.57 4.31
CA ARG A 302 10.14 -6.57 3.97
C ARG A 302 8.84 -6.32 4.71
N GLY A 303 7.75 -6.15 3.97
CA GLY A 303 6.39 -5.99 4.51
C GLY A 303 5.69 -4.77 3.95
N ASN A 304 4.90 -4.11 4.80
CA ASN A 304 3.99 -3.03 4.39
C ASN A 304 4.69 -1.67 4.32
N HIS A 305 4.69 -1.04 3.16
CA HIS A 305 5.20 0.32 2.95
C HIS A 305 4.12 1.25 2.41
N LYS A 306 4.28 2.55 2.64
CA LYS A 306 3.34 3.57 2.19
C LYS A 306 3.75 4.09 0.81
N VAL A 307 2.93 3.88 -0.20
CA VAL A 307 3.12 4.46 -1.53
C VAL A 307 2.06 5.54 -1.75
N ALA A 308 2.46 6.70 -2.22
CA ALA A 308 1.55 7.76 -2.66
C ALA A 308 2.01 8.34 -3.99
N ILE A 309 1.06 8.77 -4.80
CA ILE A 309 1.29 9.55 -6.01
C ILE A 309 0.91 11.01 -5.79
N GLY A 310 1.59 11.92 -6.49
CA GLY A 310 1.37 13.35 -6.39
C GLY A 310 1.42 14.05 -7.74
N PHE A 311 0.72 15.17 -7.84
CA PHE A 311 0.59 15.97 -9.04
C PHE A 311 0.66 17.47 -8.70
N GLY A 312 1.74 18.13 -9.13
CA GLY A 312 2.04 19.50 -8.72
C GLY A 312 2.31 19.59 -7.21
N ASP A 313 1.63 20.50 -6.53
CA ASP A 313 1.73 20.65 -5.07
C ASP A 313 0.83 19.68 -4.27
N ALA A 314 0.00 18.87 -4.94
CA ALA A 314 -0.91 17.92 -4.30
C ALA A 314 -0.31 16.50 -4.24
N VAL A 315 -0.54 15.79 -3.14
CA VAL A 315 -0.19 14.38 -2.95
C VAL A 315 -1.41 13.66 -2.38
N GLU A 316 -1.72 12.47 -2.89
CA GLU A 316 -2.85 11.66 -2.42
C GLU A 316 -2.58 10.99 -1.06
N ASP A 317 -3.65 10.49 -0.41
CA ASP A 317 -3.52 9.65 0.78
C ASP A 317 -2.78 8.35 0.42
N ALA A 318 -1.74 8.00 1.20
CA ALA A 318 -0.86 6.90 0.87
C ALA A 318 -1.53 5.52 1.00
N GLN A 319 -1.46 4.74 -0.09
CA GLN A 319 -1.84 3.33 -0.14
C GLN A 319 -0.79 2.46 0.58
N ILE A 320 -1.18 1.22 0.93
CA ILE A 320 -0.28 0.23 1.54
C ILE A 320 0.11 -0.81 0.50
N ALA A 321 1.41 -0.88 0.20
CA ALA A 321 2.02 -1.88 -0.66
C ALA A 321 2.78 -2.94 0.17
N ASP A 322 2.59 -4.23 -0.15
CA ASP A 322 3.31 -5.35 0.49
C ASP A 322 4.52 -5.78 -0.36
N PHE A 323 5.71 -5.38 0.05
CA PHE A 323 6.98 -5.78 -0.54
C PHE A 323 7.53 -7.02 0.17
N SER A 324 6.93 -8.18 -0.13
CA SER A 324 7.15 -9.43 0.61
C SER A 324 8.30 -10.32 0.09
N TYR A 325 8.91 -10.01 -1.05
CA TYR A 325 10.02 -10.78 -1.66
C TYR A 325 10.83 -9.94 -2.67
N ASP A 326 12.05 -10.40 -3.02
CA ASP A 326 12.91 -9.75 -4.02
C ASP A 326 12.20 -9.62 -5.38
N GLY A 327 12.29 -8.44 -6.01
CA GLY A 327 11.61 -8.15 -7.27
C GLY A 327 10.09 -7.98 -7.17
N SER A 328 9.53 -7.78 -5.96
CA SER A 328 8.11 -7.44 -5.80
C SER A 328 7.75 -6.16 -6.55
N THR A 329 6.67 -6.18 -7.35
CA THR A 329 6.14 -5.00 -8.05
C THR A 329 4.83 -4.53 -7.43
N TYR A 330 4.80 -3.25 -7.03
CA TYR A 330 3.57 -2.52 -6.77
C TYR A 330 3.15 -1.76 -8.04
N TYR A 331 1.83 -1.70 -8.27
CA TYR A 331 1.23 -1.04 -9.42
C TYR A 331 0.23 -0.01 -8.91
N ASP A 332 0.46 1.26 -9.24
CA ASP A 332 -0.43 2.36 -8.85
C ASP A 332 -1.11 2.95 -10.10
N TYR A 333 -2.33 2.49 -10.34
CA TYR A 333 -3.18 2.87 -11.47
C TYR A 333 -4.46 3.62 -11.04
N GLU A 334 -4.76 3.71 -9.74
CA GLU A 334 -6.09 4.14 -9.23
C GLU A 334 -6.11 5.61 -8.76
N PHE A 335 -5.49 6.50 -9.52
CA PHE A 335 -5.47 7.95 -9.26
C PHE A 335 -6.87 8.58 -9.32
N SER A 336 -7.20 9.47 -8.36
CA SER A 336 -8.49 10.15 -8.26
C SER A 336 -8.32 11.67 -8.11
N LEU A 337 -8.52 12.42 -9.20
CA LEU A 337 -8.35 13.89 -9.20
C LEU A 337 -9.10 14.56 -8.03
N SER A 338 -8.36 15.35 -7.26
CA SER A 338 -8.87 16.05 -6.08
C SER A 338 -9.96 17.08 -6.44
N GLY A 339 -10.81 17.40 -5.47
CA GLY A 339 -11.91 18.36 -5.63
C GLY A 339 -11.46 19.70 -6.23
N ASP A 340 -10.33 20.23 -5.75
CA ASP A 340 -9.72 21.48 -6.22
C ASP A 340 -9.29 21.39 -7.70
N MET A 341 -8.76 20.24 -8.15
CA MET A 341 -8.41 20.01 -9.56
C MET A 341 -9.66 19.87 -10.45
N LEU A 342 -10.69 19.19 -9.95
CA LEU A 342 -11.98 19.08 -10.64
C LEU A 342 -12.68 20.44 -10.74
N GLU A 343 -12.61 21.29 -9.72
CA GLU A 343 -13.12 22.67 -9.77
C GLU A 343 -12.30 23.55 -10.72
N ALA A 344 -10.96 23.46 -10.69
CA ALA A 344 -10.10 24.20 -11.61
C ALA A 344 -10.36 23.82 -13.08
N ALA A 345 -10.43 22.51 -13.39
CA ALA A 345 -10.82 22.01 -14.70
C ALA A 345 -12.24 22.45 -15.09
N SER A 346 -13.17 22.45 -14.13
CA SER A 346 -14.55 22.92 -14.35
C SER A 346 -14.60 24.39 -14.73
N LYS A 347 -13.86 25.24 -14.01
CA LYS A 347 -13.84 26.69 -14.28
C LYS A 347 -13.29 26.98 -15.67
N VAL A 348 -12.18 26.33 -16.06
CA VAL A 348 -11.60 26.55 -17.40
C VAL A 348 -12.51 26.00 -18.49
N GLY A 349 -13.16 24.85 -18.30
CA GLY A 349 -14.16 24.34 -19.25
C GLY A 349 -15.35 25.29 -19.44
N TYR A 350 -15.87 25.85 -18.35
CA TYR A 350 -16.92 26.87 -18.38
C TYR A 350 -16.49 28.13 -19.15
N ASP A 351 -15.33 28.70 -18.79
CA ASP A 351 -14.82 29.92 -19.42
C ASP A 351 -14.52 29.70 -20.92
N SER A 352 -13.99 28.53 -21.30
CA SER A 352 -13.78 28.13 -22.69
C SER A 352 -15.09 28.02 -23.47
N PHE A 353 -16.13 27.38 -22.92
CA PHE A 353 -17.44 27.30 -23.57
C PHE A 353 -18.04 28.69 -23.81
N VAL A 354 -18.05 29.55 -22.78
CA VAL A 354 -18.55 30.92 -22.89
C VAL A 354 -17.74 31.73 -23.92
N THR A 355 -16.42 31.57 -23.97
CA THR A 355 -15.55 32.26 -24.93
C THR A 355 -15.82 31.80 -26.36
N PHE A 356 -15.89 30.48 -26.59
CA PHE A 356 -16.17 29.85 -27.88
C PHE A 356 -17.54 30.28 -28.43
N VAL A 357 -18.57 30.27 -27.58
CA VAL A 357 -19.93 30.70 -27.95
C VAL A 357 -19.99 32.21 -28.26
N ASN A 358 -19.30 33.06 -27.49
CA ASN A 358 -19.25 34.50 -27.80
C ASN A 358 -18.49 34.79 -29.12
N ALA A 359 -17.44 34.04 -29.43
CA ALA A 359 -16.73 34.16 -30.71
C ALA A 359 -17.66 33.81 -31.90
N MET A 360 -18.45 32.74 -31.79
CA MET A 360 -19.44 32.36 -32.81
C MET A 360 -20.57 33.40 -32.96
N VAL A 361 -21.05 34.01 -31.88
CA VAL A 361 -22.14 35.02 -31.96
C VAL A 361 -21.63 36.36 -32.50
N THR A 362 -20.36 36.69 -32.30
CA THR A 362 -19.76 37.96 -32.78
C THR A 362 -19.20 37.87 -34.21
N GLY A 363 -18.87 36.67 -34.69
CA GLY A 363 -18.27 36.44 -36.00
C GLY A 363 -16.78 36.73 -36.05
N ALA A 364 -16.07 36.31 -35.01
CA ALA A 364 -14.62 36.15 -35.06
C ALA A 364 -14.24 34.89 -35.88
N ASP A 365 -12.97 34.74 -36.24
CA ASP A 365 -12.44 33.52 -36.87
C ASP A 365 -12.01 32.50 -35.81
N PHE A 366 -11.90 31.21 -36.16
CA PHE A 366 -11.51 30.14 -35.22
C PHE A 366 -10.18 30.42 -34.51
N GLU A 367 -9.23 31.08 -35.17
CA GLU A 367 -7.93 31.46 -34.59
C GLU A 367 -8.04 32.42 -33.39
N SER A 368 -9.20 33.06 -33.17
CA SER A 368 -9.47 33.82 -31.94
C SER A 368 -9.73 32.95 -30.71
N VAL A 369 -10.03 31.65 -30.91
CA VAL A 369 -10.34 30.66 -29.86
C VAL A 369 -9.52 29.38 -29.96
N SER A 370 -8.61 29.26 -30.94
CA SER A 370 -7.77 28.07 -31.12
C SER A 370 -6.90 27.77 -29.90
N SER A 371 -6.49 28.80 -29.15
CA SER A 371 -5.73 28.70 -27.89
C SER A 371 -6.49 28.03 -26.73
N LEU A 372 -7.82 27.91 -26.80
CA LEU A 372 -8.60 27.17 -25.80
C LEU A 372 -8.38 25.65 -25.87
N PHE A 373 -7.88 25.15 -27.00
CA PHE A 373 -7.73 23.73 -27.30
C PHE A 373 -6.29 23.25 -27.16
N ALA A 374 -6.12 22.01 -26.70
CA ALA A 374 -4.84 21.32 -26.76
C ALA A 374 -4.41 21.12 -28.22
N ASP A 375 -3.10 21.13 -28.51
CA ASP A 375 -2.60 21.12 -29.89
C ASP A 375 -3.11 19.92 -30.72
N ALA A 376 -3.23 18.74 -30.08
CA ALA A 376 -3.79 17.53 -30.70
C ALA A 376 -5.27 17.67 -31.11
N ALA A 377 -6.05 18.51 -30.41
CA ALA A 377 -7.48 18.71 -30.65
C ALA A 377 -7.80 19.87 -31.61
N LYS A 378 -6.83 20.75 -31.91
CA LYS A 378 -7.07 21.97 -32.71
C LYS A 378 -7.66 21.72 -34.09
N GLN A 379 -7.21 20.67 -34.79
CA GLN A 379 -7.72 20.33 -36.14
C GLN A 379 -9.18 19.86 -36.12
N ASP A 380 -9.55 19.05 -35.13
CA ASP A 380 -10.93 18.59 -34.96
C ASP A 380 -11.82 19.72 -34.47
N ALA A 381 -11.31 20.61 -33.61
CA ALA A 381 -12.02 21.80 -33.15
C ALA A 381 -12.24 22.84 -34.27
N GLU A 382 -11.26 23.05 -35.18
CA GLU A 382 -11.44 23.86 -36.39
C GLU A 382 -12.49 23.23 -37.33
N SER A 383 -12.50 21.90 -37.42
CA SER A 383 -13.48 21.15 -38.21
C SER A 383 -14.88 21.25 -37.61
N ALA A 384 -15.03 21.17 -36.28
CA ALA A 384 -16.29 21.37 -35.58
C ALA A 384 -16.79 22.81 -35.69
N TRP A 385 -15.91 23.79 -35.45
CA TRP A 385 -16.18 25.21 -35.71
C TRP A 385 -16.69 25.44 -37.14
N SER A 386 -16.01 24.87 -38.13
CA SER A 386 -16.39 24.97 -39.54
C SER A 386 -17.73 24.31 -39.84
N ASN A 387 -18.10 23.25 -39.12
CA ASN A 387 -19.43 22.65 -39.22
C ASN A 387 -20.52 23.50 -38.55
N VAL A 388 -20.27 24.03 -37.34
CA VAL A 388 -21.23 24.85 -36.58
C VAL A 388 -21.40 26.25 -37.19
N CYS A 389 -20.36 26.87 -37.73
CA CYS A 389 -20.43 28.15 -38.43
C CYS A 389 -20.75 28.02 -39.94
N GLY A 390 -20.55 26.84 -40.54
CA GLY A 390 -20.66 26.61 -41.98
C GLY A 390 -21.98 25.96 -42.42
N ASN A 391 -22.41 24.87 -41.78
CA ASN A 391 -23.71 24.26 -42.07
C ASN A 391 -24.86 25.17 -41.61
N TYR A 392 -24.64 25.89 -40.52
CA TYR A 392 -25.53 26.96 -40.07
C TYR A 392 -25.06 28.28 -40.70
N SER A 393 -25.37 28.49 -41.97
CA SER A 393 -25.24 29.78 -42.67
C SER A 393 -26.15 30.91 -42.11
N ARG A 394 -26.62 30.75 -40.87
CA ARG A 394 -27.65 31.48 -40.12
C ARG A 394 -27.18 31.87 -38.70
N PHE A 395 -25.88 32.11 -38.49
CA PHE A 395 -25.37 32.82 -37.30
C PHE A 395 -24.90 34.26 -37.58
N TYR A 396 -24.96 34.72 -38.84
CA TYR A 396 -24.21 35.91 -39.24
C TYR A 396 -25.01 36.99 -39.96
N ALA A 397 -25.64 37.86 -39.18
CA ALA A 397 -26.06 39.19 -39.65
C ALA A 397 -24.91 40.05 -40.21
N GLN A 398 -23.63 39.69 -39.98
CA GLN A 398 -22.48 40.35 -40.61
C GLN A 398 -22.24 39.94 -42.07
N ARG A 399 -22.57 38.71 -42.50
CA ARG A 399 -22.42 38.29 -43.91
C ARG A 399 -23.43 38.97 -44.85
N ILE A 400 -24.43 39.65 -44.31
CA ILE A 400 -25.36 40.54 -45.04
C ILE A 400 -24.61 41.66 -45.80
N LYS A 401 -23.39 42.04 -45.38
CA LYS A 401 -22.57 43.07 -46.04
C LYS A 401 -22.23 42.80 -47.51
N THR A 402 -22.35 41.56 -48.00
CA THR A 402 -22.12 41.20 -49.41
C THR A 402 -23.40 40.83 -50.17
N ALA A 403 -24.57 40.81 -49.52
CA ALA A 403 -25.84 40.37 -50.10
C ALA A 403 -26.58 41.45 -50.94
N GLN A 404 -25.83 42.39 -51.55
CA GLN A 404 -26.38 43.46 -52.41
C GLN A 404 -26.40 43.12 -53.91
N ALA A 405 -26.05 41.88 -54.30
CA ALA A 405 -25.75 41.54 -55.70
C ALA A 405 -26.45 40.26 -56.25
N ALA A 406 -27.37 39.65 -55.51
CA ALA A 406 -28.16 38.50 -55.97
C ALA A 406 -29.56 38.51 -55.34
N ASP A 407 -30.57 38.08 -56.09
CA ASP A 407 -31.97 38.05 -55.63
C ASP A 407 -32.18 37.07 -54.45
N ILE A 408 -32.92 37.53 -53.45
CA ILE A 408 -33.20 36.86 -52.16
C ILE A 408 -31.96 36.74 -51.25
N PRO A 409 -31.72 37.70 -50.35
CA PRO A 409 -30.58 37.66 -49.44
C PRO A 409 -30.85 36.73 -48.25
N GLN A 410 -30.07 35.66 -48.07
CA GLN A 410 -30.07 34.88 -46.82
C GLN A 410 -29.64 35.79 -45.67
N THR A 411 -30.58 36.07 -44.77
CA THR A 411 -30.51 37.17 -43.78
C THR A 411 -31.08 36.79 -42.41
N GLU A 412 -31.56 35.54 -42.28
CA GLU A 412 -31.94 34.93 -41.02
C GLU A 412 -30.71 34.62 -40.17
N GLY A 413 -30.86 34.71 -38.85
CA GLY A 413 -29.86 34.15 -37.95
C GLY A 413 -29.74 34.82 -36.60
N ILE A 414 -29.05 34.13 -35.68
CA ILE A 414 -28.82 34.59 -34.32
C ILE A 414 -27.90 35.83 -34.32
N THR A 415 -28.21 36.79 -33.45
CA THR A 415 -27.57 38.12 -33.35
C THR A 415 -27.21 38.54 -31.93
N ALA A 416 -27.81 37.87 -30.94
CA ALA A 416 -27.39 37.86 -29.54
C ALA A 416 -27.79 36.51 -28.94
N LEU A 417 -27.06 36.06 -27.93
CA LEU A 417 -27.33 34.84 -27.20
C LEU A 417 -27.03 35.10 -25.72
N ASP A 418 -27.94 34.67 -24.84
CA ASP A 418 -27.89 34.91 -23.40
C ASP A 418 -27.95 33.54 -22.68
N LEU A 419 -26.79 33.05 -22.25
CA LEU A 419 -26.62 31.72 -21.62
C LEU A 419 -27.10 31.74 -20.16
N LYS A 420 -27.86 30.73 -19.76
CA LYS A 420 -28.61 30.67 -18.49
C LYS A 420 -28.49 29.30 -17.84
N ASN A 421 -28.73 29.28 -16.52
CA ASN A 421 -28.81 28.05 -15.72
C ASN A 421 -27.64 27.07 -15.92
N MET A 422 -26.47 27.60 -16.29
CA MET A 422 -25.28 26.82 -16.60
C MET A 422 -24.81 26.08 -15.34
N LYS A 423 -24.80 24.76 -15.41
CA LYS A 423 -24.25 23.87 -14.40
C LYS A 423 -23.39 22.83 -15.09
N MET A 424 -22.18 22.63 -14.60
CA MET A 424 -21.32 21.54 -15.05
C MET A 424 -21.31 20.40 -14.04
N THR A 425 -21.25 19.16 -14.52
CA THR A 425 -21.26 17.93 -13.72
C THR A 425 -20.12 17.04 -14.22
N VAL A 426 -19.24 16.58 -13.32
CA VAL A 426 -18.19 15.61 -13.67
C VAL A 426 -18.85 14.29 -14.08
N ASN A 427 -18.44 13.77 -15.24
CA ASN A 427 -18.85 12.47 -15.78
C ASN A 427 -17.75 11.40 -15.61
N GLY A 428 -16.48 11.82 -15.54
CA GLY A 428 -15.33 10.93 -15.33
C GLY A 428 -14.03 11.73 -15.32
N SER A 429 -12.95 11.09 -14.89
CA SER A 429 -11.62 11.72 -14.80
C SER A 429 -10.54 10.64 -14.69
N GLY A 430 -9.29 10.95 -15.06
CA GLY A 430 -8.18 10.02 -14.93
C GLY A 430 -6.98 10.43 -15.79
N VAL A 431 -6.17 9.44 -16.20
CA VAL A 431 -5.03 9.63 -17.13
C VAL A 431 -5.40 9.10 -18.52
N ASN A 432 -5.05 9.82 -19.58
CA ASN A 432 -5.36 9.45 -20.96
C ASN A 432 -4.25 8.57 -21.60
N GLY A 433 -4.46 8.16 -22.84
CA GLY A 433 -3.52 7.35 -23.62
C GLY A 433 -2.20 8.04 -24.02
N ASP A 434 -2.00 9.29 -23.63
CA ASP A 434 -0.77 10.09 -23.84
C ASP A 434 -0.10 10.46 -22.49
N GLY A 435 -0.57 9.88 -21.37
CA GLY A 435 -0.05 10.17 -20.02
C GLY A 435 -0.53 11.48 -19.40
N ASN A 436 -1.47 12.20 -20.03
CA ASN A 436 -1.99 13.47 -19.53
C ASN A 436 -3.26 13.28 -18.69
N LEU A 437 -3.45 14.13 -17.66
CA LEU A 437 -4.70 14.13 -16.88
C LEU A 437 -5.87 14.62 -17.74
N TYR A 438 -7.04 14.02 -17.59
CA TYR A 438 -8.28 14.48 -18.20
C TYR A 438 -9.44 14.53 -17.22
N VAL A 439 -10.42 15.40 -17.50
CA VAL A 439 -11.73 15.43 -16.84
C VAL A 439 -12.82 15.57 -17.89
N ASP A 440 -13.81 14.69 -17.81
CA ASP A 440 -15.00 14.66 -18.63
C ASP A 440 -16.17 15.32 -17.89
N PHE A 441 -16.91 16.16 -18.60
CA PHE A 441 -18.00 16.95 -18.07
C PHE A 441 -19.25 16.85 -18.93
N TYR A 442 -20.42 16.89 -18.29
CA TYR A 442 -21.65 17.36 -18.90
C TYR A 442 -21.95 18.78 -18.43
N LEU A 443 -21.98 19.72 -19.36
CA LEU A 443 -22.46 21.09 -19.17
C LEU A 443 -23.94 21.15 -19.54
N SER A 444 -24.82 21.23 -18.55
CA SER A 444 -26.23 21.56 -18.76
C SER A 444 -26.42 23.07 -18.80
N TYR A 445 -27.18 23.59 -19.77
CA TYR A 445 -27.43 25.02 -19.94
C TYR A 445 -28.76 25.30 -20.64
N ASP A 446 -29.32 26.48 -20.36
CA ASP A 446 -30.42 27.10 -21.10
C ASP A 446 -29.87 28.30 -21.89
N TYR A 447 -30.63 28.80 -22.86
CA TYR A 447 -30.29 30.04 -23.55
C TYR A 447 -31.52 30.78 -24.09
N THR A 448 -31.43 32.10 -24.16
CA THR A 448 -32.29 32.92 -25.04
C THR A 448 -31.49 33.30 -26.28
N SER A 449 -31.91 32.86 -27.47
CA SER A 449 -31.36 33.34 -28.74
C SER A 449 -32.23 34.46 -29.31
N VAL A 450 -31.60 35.54 -29.78
CA VAL A 450 -32.27 36.64 -30.51
C VAL A 450 -31.89 36.54 -31.97
N TYR A 451 -32.82 36.14 -32.82
CA TYR A 451 -32.58 35.92 -34.24
C TYR A 451 -33.40 36.88 -35.11
N ARG A 452 -32.88 37.13 -36.30
CA ARG A 452 -33.63 37.79 -37.38
C ARG A 452 -34.42 36.74 -38.14
N ASP A 453 -35.68 37.05 -38.40
CA ASP A 453 -36.55 36.36 -39.37
C ASP A 453 -36.76 37.31 -40.54
N VAL A 454 -36.69 36.80 -41.77
CA VAL A 454 -36.78 37.61 -42.99
C VAL A 454 -37.75 37.00 -43.99
N THR A 455 -38.99 37.44 -43.89
CA THR A 455 -40.08 37.02 -44.78
C THR A 455 -40.12 37.89 -46.03
N THR A 456 -40.21 37.26 -47.20
CA THR A 456 -40.47 37.96 -48.48
C THR A 456 -41.88 37.65 -48.94
N ASP A 457 -42.72 38.68 -49.03
CA ASP A 457 -44.08 38.52 -49.56
C ASP A 457 -44.04 38.19 -51.06
N TRP A 458 -44.54 37.00 -51.41
CA TRP A 458 -44.46 36.44 -52.76
C TRP A 458 -45.22 37.24 -53.83
N TRP A 459 -46.23 38.02 -53.44
CA TRP A 459 -47.10 38.75 -54.37
C TRP A 459 -46.64 40.18 -54.64
N THR A 460 -45.90 40.78 -53.70
CA THR A 460 -45.44 42.17 -53.75
C THR A 460 -43.92 42.32 -53.81
N GLY A 461 -43.16 41.25 -53.57
CA GLY A 461 -41.70 41.28 -53.42
C GLY A 461 -41.23 42.01 -52.15
N LYS A 462 -42.15 42.34 -51.23
CA LYS A 462 -41.83 43.10 -50.01
C LYS A 462 -41.10 42.22 -49.01
N VAL A 463 -39.82 42.51 -48.78
CA VAL A 463 -39.05 41.96 -47.66
C VAL A 463 -39.48 42.62 -46.34
N THR A 464 -39.70 41.82 -45.31
CA THR A 464 -39.94 42.25 -43.92
C THR A 464 -38.92 41.56 -43.03
N VAL A 465 -38.23 42.33 -42.18
CA VAL A 465 -37.23 41.82 -41.24
C VAL A 465 -37.77 42.01 -39.82
N GLU A 466 -37.99 40.92 -39.11
CA GLU A 466 -38.40 40.93 -37.70
C GLU A 466 -37.24 40.45 -36.81
N SER A 467 -37.31 40.78 -35.53
CA SER A 467 -36.41 40.22 -34.51
C SER A 467 -37.25 39.43 -33.53
N LYS A 468 -36.96 38.13 -33.43
CA LYS A 468 -37.66 37.17 -32.58
C LYS A 468 -36.71 36.63 -31.52
N ASN A 469 -37.29 36.19 -30.41
CA ASN A 469 -36.57 35.47 -29.37
C ASN A 469 -36.98 34.00 -29.39
N TYR A 470 -36.05 33.12 -29.05
CA TYR A 470 -36.33 31.73 -28.73
C TYR A 470 -35.64 31.38 -27.42
N ASP A 471 -36.43 30.89 -26.46
CA ASP A 471 -35.95 30.39 -25.17
C ASP A 471 -35.88 28.86 -25.22
N SER A 472 -34.70 28.31 -24.95
CA SER A 472 -34.48 26.87 -24.83
C SER A 472 -34.57 26.41 -23.37
N ASN A 473 -34.61 25.08 -23.17
CA ASN A 473 -34.64 24.45 -21.85
C ASN A 473 -33.95 23.08 -21.92
N GLY A 474 -32.98 22.83 -21.04
CA GLY A 474 -32.40 21.50 -20.82
C GLY A 474 -31.41 21.06 -21.90
N ASN A 475 -30.64 21.97 -22.49
CA ASN A 475 -29.57 21.62 -23.42
C ASN A 475 -28.37 21.05 -22.64
N THR A 476 -27.61 20.16 -23.26
CA THR A 476 -26.42 19.53 -22.66
C THR A 476 -25.28 19.43 -23.67
N GLU A 477 -24.10 19.89 -23.29
CA GLU A 477 -22.83 19.69 -24.01
C GLU A 477 -21.98 18.66 -23.27
N TYR A 478 -21.26 17.79 -23.99
CA TYR A 478 -20.18 16.99 -23.43
C TYR A 478 -18.85 17.69 -23.69
N MET A 479 -18.02 17.86 -22.66
CA MET A 479 -16.72 18.50 -22.76
C MET A 479 -15.64 17.65 -22.08
N ARG A 480 -14.53 17.42 -22.78
CA ARG A 480 -13.29 16.88 -22.19
C ARG A 480 -12.27 17.99 -22.02
N MET A 481 -11.77 18.16 -20.81
CA MET A 481 -10.57 18.95 -20.52
C MET A 481 -9.38 18.01 -20.39
N VAL A 482 -8.21 18.44 -20.84
CA VAL A 482 -6.92 17.77 -20.63
C VAL A 482 -5.95 18.76 -19.99
N TYR A 483 -5.07 18.30 -19.11
CA TYR A 483 -4.01 19.13 -18.54
C TYR A 483 -2.72 18.93 -19.33
N VAL A 484 -2.23 19.97 -19.98
CA VAL A 484 -1.03 19.97 -20.84
C VAL A 484 -0.25 21.28 -20.66
N ASP A 485 1.07 21.22 -20.70
CA ASP A 485 1.98 22.38 -20.52
C ASP A 485 1.81 23.17 -19.20
N GLY A 486 1.13 22.60 -18.20
CA GLY A 486 0.80 23.28 -16.94
C GLY A 486 -0.59 23.94 -16.92
N GLU A 487 -1.42 23.76 -17.96
CA GLU A 487 -2.73 24.39 -18.12
C GLU A 487 -3.82 23.39 -18.50
N TRP A 488 -5.06 23.62 -18.03
CA TRP A 488 -6.23 22.92 -18.55
C TRP A 488 -6.63 23.48 -19.92
N LYS A 489 -6.77 22.61 -20.93
CA LYS A 489 -7.20 22.96 -22.30
C LYS A 489 -8.28 22.00 -22.79
N CYS A 490 -9.12 22.41 -23.73
CA CYS A 490 -10.16 21.56 -24.29
C CYS A 490 -9.54 20.47 -25.20
N ASN A 491 -9.98 19.22 -25.01
CA ASN A 491 -9.53 18.03 -25.75
C ASN A 491 -10.72 17.24 -26.34
N ALA A 492 -11.78 17.98 -26.67
CA ALA A 492 -12.94 17.54 -27.43
C ALA A 492 -13.58 18.75 -28.11
N ASN A 493 -14.38 18.48 -29.15
CA ASN A 493 -15.00 19.50 -29.97
C ASN A 493 -16.20 20.16 -29.27
N ILE A 494 -16.06 21.42 -28.88
CA ILE A 494 -17.20 22.25 -28.45
C ILE A 494 -18.13 22.43 -29.68
N SER A 495 -19.32 21.83 -29.63
CA SER A 495 -20.22 21.65 -30.76
C SER A 495 -21.69 22.02 -30.47
N PRO A 496 -21.99 23.11 -29.73
CA PRO A 496 -23.33 23.38 -29.21
C PRO A 496 -24.38 23.63 -30.29
N TYR A 497 -25.58 23.09 -30.05
CA TYR A 497 -26.72 23.19 -30.95
C TYR A 497 -27.67 24.32 -30.48
N PHE A 498 -27.77 25.41 -31.26
CA PHE A 498 -28.73 26.49 -31.00
C PHE A 498 -29.86 26.52 -32.02
N TYR A 499 -31.11 26.52 -31.53
CA TYR A 499 -32.31 26.67 -32.35
C TYR A 499 -32.69 28.15 -32.60
N TYR A 500 -33.40 28.34 -33.71
CA TYR A 500 -34.07 29.55 -34.19
C TYR A 500 -35.24 29.07 -35.08
N TRP A 501 -36.40 29.75 -35.07
CA TRP A 501 -37.67 29.19 -35.61
C TRP A 501 -38.58 30.18 -36.38
#